data_AF-A0A954Y2X7-F1
#
_entry.id   AF-A0A954Y2X7-F1
#
_cell.length_a   1.000
_cell.length_b   1.000
_cell.length_c   1.000
_cell.angle_alpha   90.00
_cell.angle_beta   90.00
_cell.angle_gamma   90.00
#
_symmetry.space_group_name_H-M   'P 1'
#
loop_
_entity.id
_entity.type
_entity.pdbx_description
1 polymer ?
#
loop_
_entity_poly.entity_id
_entity_poly.type
_entity_poly.pdbx_seq_one_letter_code
_entity_poly.pdbx_strand_id
1 'polypeptide(L)' 'MAKVSAKTEYACLAMLELAANYESPEPVRVREIAEHHDIPPRFLVQIL' A
#
# COMPACT_ATOMS: atom_id res chain seq x y z
N MET A 1 11.94 6.23 20.62
CA MET A 1 11.63 6.00 19.20
C MET A 1 10.61 4.88 19.11
N ALA A 2 9.39 5.17 18.64
CA ALA A 2 8.41 4.12 18.39
C ALA A 2 8.91 3.28 17.20
N LYS A 3 8.99 1.94 17.35
CA LYS A 3 9.29 1.05 16.23
C LYS A 3 8.04 0.91 15.38
N VAL A 4 8.14 1.25 14.11
CA VAL A 4 7.08 0.96 13.13
C VAL A 4 7.16 -0.52 12.79
N SER A 5 6.04 -1.22 12.86
CA SER A 5 5.97 -2.61 12.40
C SER A 5 5.89 -2.64 10.88
N ALA A 6 6.38 -3.71 10.25
CA ALA A 6 6.25 -3.89 8.80
C ALA A 6 4.79 -3.76 8.33
N LYS A 7 3.82 -4.26 9.11
CA LYS A 7 2.39 -4.12 8.79
C LYS A 7 1.95 -2.66 8.74
N THR A 8 2.42 -1.84 9.69
CA THR A 8 2.12 -0.42 9.75
C THR A 8 2.77 0.33 8.59
N GLU A 9 4.03 0.02 8.29
CA GLU A 9 4.77 0.57 7.16
C GLU A 9 4.05 0.29 5.83
N TYR A 10 3.69 -0.97 5.58
CA TYR A 10 2.97 -1.36 4.37
C TYR A 10 1.60 -0.69 4.24
N ALA A 11 0.86 -0.57 5.35
CA ALA A 11 -0.42 0.13 5.36
C ALA A 11 -0.26 1.61 5.02
N CYS A 12 0.75 2.28 5.60
CA CYS A 12 1.04 3.67 5.30
C CYS A 12 1.44 3.88 3.83
N LEU A 13 2.33 3.05 3.29
CA LEU A 13 2.75 3.11 1.88
C LEU A 13 1.56 2.92 0.94
N ALA A 14 0.72 1.91 1.20
CA ALA A 14 -0.47 1.66 0.38
C ALA A 14 -1.46 2.82 0.44
N MET A 15 -1.69 3.41 1.62
CA MET A 15 -2.56 4.58 1.76
C MET A 15 -2.03 5.81 1.02
N LEU A 16 -0.71 6.03 1.03
CA LEU A 16 -0.09 7.13 0.30
C LEU A 16 -0.22 6.94 -1.23
N GLU A 17 -0.02 5.72 -1.72
CA GLU A 17 -0.21 5.40 -3.14
C GLU A 17 -1.66 5.63 -3.58
N LEU A 18 -2.63 5.19 -2.78
CA LEU A 18 -4.05 5.43 -3.05
C LEU A 18 -4.41 6.92 -3.02
N ALA A 19 -3.84 7.68 -2.08
CA ALA A 19 -4.06 9.12 -2.00
C ALA A 19 -3.44 9.86 -3.20
N ALA A 20 -2.26 9.44 -3.66
CA ALA A 20 -1.59 10.02 -4.83
C ALA A 20 -2.37 9.78 -6.13
N ASN A 21 -3.08 8.65 -6.22
CA ASN A 21 -3.90 8.29 -7.38
C ASN A 21 -5.39 8.63 -7.20
N TYR A 22 -5.76 9.38 -6.16
CA TYR A 22 -7.18 9.64 -5.82
C TYR A 22 -7.96 10.36 -6.93
N GLU A 23 -7.30 11.21 -7.73
CA GLU A 23 -7.94 11.92 -8.86
C GLU A 23 -8.10 11.04 -10.11
N SER A 24 -7.51 9.85 -10.14
CA SER A 24 -7.67 8.90 -11.24
C SER A 24 -9.05 8.24 -11.18
N PRO A 25 -9.79 8.15 -12.30
CA PRO A 25 -11.06 7.42 -12.36
C PRO A 25 -10.87 5.90 -12.30
N GLU A 26 -9.64 5.41 -12.53
CA GLU A 26 -9.32 3.98 -12.53
C GLU A 26 -8.87 3.52 -11.14
N PRO A 27 -9.42 2.41 -10.62
CA PRO A 27 -9.01 1.86 -9.33
C PRO A 27 -7.57 1.34 -9.40
N VAL A 28 -6.75 1.70 -8.40
CA VAL A 28 -5.39 1.18 -8.26
C VAL A 28 -5.44 -0.29 -7.84
N ARG A 29 -4.73 -1.17 -8.56
CA ARG A 29 -4.71 -2.59 -8.19
C ARG A 29 -3.72 -2.83 -7.06
N VAL A 30 -4.13 -3.61 -6.06
CA VAL A 30 -3.27 -4.01 -4.93
C VAL A 30 -1.91 -4.56 -5.38
N ARG A 31 -1.90 -5.31 -6.48
CA ARG A 31 -0.68 -5.87 -7.06
C ARG A 31 0.28 -4.80 -7.58
N GLU A 32 -0.21 -3.71 -8.14
CA GLU A 32 0.62 -2.59 -8.63
C GLU A 32 1.26 -1.87 -7.44
N ILE A 33 0.50 -1.61 -6.37
CA ILE A 33 1.03 -1.03 -5.12
C ILE A 33 2.12 -1.94 -4.54
N ALA A 34 1.87 -3.26 -4.50
CA ALA A 34 2.80 -4.24 -3.99
C ALA A 34 4.11 -4.28 -4.78
N GLU A 35 4.03 -4.27 -6.11
CA GLU A 35 5.20 -4.26 -7.00
C GLU A 35 5.97 -2.94 -6.92
N HIS A 36 5.29 -1.80 -6.79
CA HIS A 36 5.94 -0.47 -6.74
C HIS A 36 6.74 -0.24 -5.45
N HIS A 37 6.31 -0.83 -4.33
CA HIS A 37 6.91 -0.65 -3.01
C HIS A 37 7.64 -1.90 -2.49
N ASP A 38 7.86 -2.91 -3.34
CA ASP A 38 8.50 -4.21 -2.99
C ASP A 38 7.82 -4.93 -1.81
N ILE A 39 6.49 -4.80 -1.68
CA ILE A 39 5.69 -5.41 -0.61
C ILE A 39 5.19 -6.78 -1.06
N PRO A 40 5.31 -7.87 -0.27
CA PRO A 40 4.71 -9.14 -0.62
C PRO A 40 3.17 -9.01 -0.73
N PRO A 41 2.55 -9.28 -1.90
CA PRO A 41 1.15 -8.91 -2.17
C PRO A 41 0.13 -9.43 -1.15
N ARG A 42 0.41 -10.60 -0.57
CA ARG A 42 -0.43 -11.22 0.48
C ARG A 42 -0.68 -10.30 1.68
N PHE A 43 0.25 -9.40 2.01
CA PHE A 43 0.06 -8.47 3.13
C PHE A 43 -0.92 -7.37 2.78
N LEU A 44 -0.84 -6.79 1.58
CA LEU A 44 -1.78 -5.75 1.16
C LEU A 44 -3.20 -6.30 0.99
N VAL A 45 -3.36 -7.54 0.52
CA VAL A 45 -4.66 -8.25 0.46
C VAL A 45 -5.30 -8.44 1.85
N GLN A 46 -4.50 -8.46 2.92
CA GLN A 46 -5.01 -8.56 4.29
C GLN A 46 -5.23 -7.20 4.96
N ILE A 47 -4.69 -6.12 4.39
CA ILE A 47 -4.74 -4.76 4.94
C ILE A 47 -5.88 -3.95 4.32
N LEU A 48 -6.07 -4.07 3.00
CA LEU A 48 -7.07 -3.37 2.19
C LEU A 48 -8.28 -4.27 1.93
#